data_AF-A0A1Y5I1H4-F1
#
_entry.id   AF-A0A1Y5I1H4-F1
#
_cell.length_a   1.000
_cell.length_b   1.000
_cell.length_c   1.000
_cell.angle_alpha   90.00
_cell.angle_beta   90.00
_cell.angle_gamma   90.00
#
_symmetry.space_group_name_H-M   'P 1'
#
loop_
_entity.id
_entity.type
_entity.pdbx_description
1 polymer ?
#
loop_
_entity_poly.entity_id
_entity_poly.type
_entity_poly.pdbx_seq_one_letter_code
_entity_poly.pdbx_strand_id
1 'polypeptide(L)' 'MSIKALPRKTLFTSILLANALLGTSSYAGPQGGNITHGSGSIGAQGNVTNILQNSNQLIIDWNSFNV' A
#
# COMPACT_ATOMS: atom_id res chain seq x y z
N MET A 1 -10.43 42.40 17.44
CA MET A 1 -10.08 41.40 16.42
C MET A 1 -11.26 40.43 16.32
N SER A 2 -12.07 40.50 15.26
CA SER A 2 -13.33 39.73 15.15
C SER A 2 -13.06 38.38 14.47
N ILE A 3 -13.25 37.29 15.20
CA ILE A 3 -13.05 35.93 14.70
C ILE A 3 -14.31 35.54 13.92
N LYS A 4 -14.24 35.58 12.59
CA LYS A 4 -15.36 35.14 11.75
C LYS A 4 -15.47 33.62 11.79
N ALA A 5 -16.58 33.11 12.33
CA ALA A 5 -16.86 31.68 12.32
C ALA A 5 -17.04 31.18 10.87
N LEU A 6 -16.40 30.06 10.52
CA LEU A 6 -16.46 29.50 9.19
C LEU A 6 -17.84 28.88 8.92
N PRO A 7 -18.41 29.06 7.71
CA PRO A 7 -19.71 28.50 7.37
C PRO A 7 -19.66 26.96 7.42
N ARG A 8 -20.73 26.34 7.94
CA ARG A 8 -20.83 24.88 8.09
C ARG A 8 -20.61 24.12 6.78
N LYS A 9 -21.04 24.70 5.64
CA LYS A 9 -20.79 24.13 4.30
C LYS A 9 -19.31 24.10 3.95
N THR A 10 -18.56 25.15 4.30
CA THR A 10 -17.12 25.27 4.09
C THR A 10 -16.33 24.25 4.93
N LEU A 11 -16.81 23.93 6.13
CA LEU A 11 -16.22 22.88 6.97
C LEU A 11 -16.37 21.49 6.32
N PHE A 12 -17.54 21.15 5.78
CA PHE A 12 -17.74 19.87 5.10
C PHE A 12 -16.87 19.73 3.84
N THR A 13 -16.73 20.79 3.03
CA THR A 13 -15.85 20.74 1.85
C THR A 13 -14.38 20.57 2.24
N SER A 14 -13.92 21.21 3.32
CA SER A 14 -12.54 21.07 3.78
C SER A 14 -12.20 19.65 4.27
N ILE A 15 -13.16 18.95 4.88
CA ILE A 15 -12.95 17.57 5.38
C ILE A 15 -12.85 16.57 4.21
N LEU A 16 -13.68 16.74 3.16
CA LEU A 16 -13.63 15.91 1.97
C LEU A 16 -12.31 16.09 1.20
N LEU A 17 -11.85 17.34 1.05
CA LEU A 17 -10.59 17.64 0.38
C LEU A 17 -9.37 17.09 1.13
N ALA A 18 -9.39 17.13 2.47
CA ALA A 18 -8.33 16.57 3.30
C ALA A 18 -8.20 15.04 3.13
N ASN A 19 -9.32 14.32 2.96
CA ASN A 19 -9.29 12.87 2.71
C ASN A 19 -8.86 12.52 1.28
N ALA A 20 -9.19 13.36 0.29
CA ALA A 20 -8.76 13.14 -1.10
C ALA A 20 -7.23 13.29 -1.28
N LEU A 21 -6.58 14.04 -0.39
CA LEU A 21 -5.11 14.19 -0.37
C LEU A 21 -4.39 13.00 0.29
N LEU A 22 -5.12 12.15 1.03
CA LEU A 22 -4.61 10.86 1.52
C LEU A 22 -4.73 9.79 0.43
N GLY A 23 -4.32 10.16 -0.79
CA GLY A 23 -4.34 9.26 -1.95
C GLY A 23 -3.70 7.92 -1.57
N THR A 24 -4.46 6.85 -1.76
CA THR A 24 -3.95 5.49 -1.59
C THR A 24 -2.75 5.32 -2.52
N SER A 25 -1.56 5.23 -1.94
CA SER A 25 -0.35 4.93 -2.68
C SER A 25 -0.53 3.54 -3.27
N SER A 26 -0.98 3.46 -4.53
CA SER A 26 -1.06 2.20 -5.26
C SER A 26 0.37 1.78 -5.55
N TYR A 27 0.99 1.09 -4.59
CA TYR A 27 2.27 0.43 -4.81
C TYR A 27 2.01 -0.72 -5.78
N ALA A 28 2.55 -0.59 -7.00
CA ALA A 28 2.63 -1.70 -7.92
C ALA A 28 3.62 -2.71 -7.33
N GLY A 29 3.18 -3.96 -7.15
CA GLY A 29 4.01 -5.05 -6.65
C GLY A 29 3.25 -5.99 -5.71
N PRO A 30 3.60 -7.29 -5.67
CA PRO A 30 2.97 -8.26 -4.79
C PRO A 30 3.02 -7.85 -3.31
N GLN A 31 1.93 -8.09 -2.58
CA GLN A 31 1.78 -7.70 -1.16
C GLN A 31 1.43 -8.90 -0.28
N GLY A 32 1.97 -8.90 0.95
CA GLY A 32 1.64 -9.90 1.97
C GLY A 32 2.14 -11.32 1.65
N GLY A 33 3.23 -11.45 0.88
CA GLY A 33 3.75 -12.76 0.50
C GLY A 33 4.19 -13.59 1.70
N ASN A 34 3.67 -14.81 1.79
CA ASN A 34 4.05 -15.81 2.78
C ASN A 34 4.54 -17.07 2.08
N ILE A 35 5.77 -17.50 2.38
CA ILE A 35 6.33 -18.74 1.83
C ILE A 35 5.67 -19.91 2.56
N THR A 36 4.88 -20.71 1.84
CA THR A 36 4.14 -21.86 2.40
C THR A 36 4.79 -23.20 2.08
N HIS A 37 5.65 -23.26 1.06
CA HIS A 37 6.45 -24.45 0.74
C HIS A 37 7.80 -24.07 0.13
N GLY A 38 8.84 -24.88 0.38
CA GLY A 38 10.20 -24.62 -0.08
C GLY A 38 11.01 -23.75 0.86
N SER A 39 12.16 -23.27 0.38
CA SER A 39 13.04 -22.34 1.10
C SER A 39 13.44 -21.18 0.19
N GLY A 40 13.42 -19.97 0.73
CA GLY A 40 13.65 -18.75 -0.04
C GLY A 40 13.44 -17.51 0.80
N SER A 41 13.50 -16.34 0.15
CA SER A 41 13.19 -15.06 0.77
C SER A 41 12.50 -14.12 -0.20
N ILE A 42 11.73 -13.20 0.36
CA ILE A 42 11.02 -12.13 -0.33
C ILE A 42 11.66 -10.81 0.13
N GLY A 43 12.12 -10.00 -0.82
CA GLY A 43 12.66 -8.66 -0.56
C GLY A 43 12.06 -7.64 -1.51
N ALA A 44 12.03 -6.38 -1.10
CA ALA A 44 11.61 -5.26 -1.95
C ALA A 44 12.71 -4.20 -1.98
N GLN A 45 13.04 -3.71 -3.18
CA GLN A 45 13.99 -2.61 -3.37
C GLN A 45 13.42 -1.63 -4.41
N GLY A 46 12.98 -0.47 -3.95
CA GLY A 46 12.27 0.49 -4.80
C GLY A 46 10.99 -0.12 -5.37
N ASN A 47 10.87 -0.12 -6.70
CA ASN A 47 9.73 -0.69 -7.43
C ASN A 47 9.95 -2.15 -7.86
N VAL A 48 10.98 -2.83 -7.32
CA VAL A 48 11.32 -4.20 -7.65
C VAL A 48 11.06 -5.12 -6.46
N THR A 49 10.28 -6.18 -6.68
CA THR A 49 10.13 -7.29 -5.74
C THR A 49 11.10 -8.40 -6.13
N ASN A 50 12.04 -8.72 -5.24
CA ASN A 50 13.04 -9.77 -5.42
C ASN A 50 12.59 -11.04 -4.69
N ILE A 51 12.56 -12.15 -5.42
CA ILE A 51 12.29 -13.48 -4.88
C ILE A 51 13.55 -14.32 -5.03
N LEU A 52 14.17 -14.69 -3.91
CA LEU A 52 15.29 -15.62 -3.87
C LEU A 52 14.76 -17.01 -3.55
N GLN A 53 14.91 -17.96 -4.46
CA GLN A 53 14.54 -19.35 -4.26
C GLN A 53 15.78 -20.21 -3.97
N ASN A 54 15.76 -20.95 -2.86
CA ASN A 54 16.84 -21.82 -2.41
C ASN A 54 16.48 -23.32 -2.50
N SER A 55 15.27 -23.65 -2.93
CA SER A 55 14.75 -25.01 -3.09
C SER A 55 14.33 -25.31 -4.54
N ASN A 56 14.09 -26.58 -4.86
CA ASN A 56 13.59 -26.99 -6.19
C ASN A 56 12.18 -26.45 -6.49
N GLN A 57 11.36 -26.26 -5.45
CA GLN A 57 10.01 -25.70 -5.54
C GLN A 57 9.84 -24.66 -4.44
N LEU A 58 9.21 -23.53 -4.76
CA LEU A 58 8.85 -22.48 -3.84
C LEU A 58 7.39 -22.09 -4.09
N ILE A 59 6.55 -22.17 -3.06
CA ILE A 59 5.15 -21.75 -3.12
C ILE A 59 4.99 -20.56 -2.19
N ILE A 60 4.40 -19.49 -2.73
CA ILE A 60 4.18 -18.24 -2.01
C ILE A 60 2.71 -17.87 -2.16
N ASP A 61 2.04 -17.74 -1.02
CA ASP A 61 0.68 -17.22 -0.96
C ASP A 61 0.75 -15.70 -0.82
N TRP A 62 0.08 -14.97 -1.70
CA TRP A 62 0.03 -13.51 -1.69
C TRP A 62 -1.36 -13.02 -1.32
N ASN A 63 -1.44 -12.02 -0.44
CA ASN A 63 -2.71 -11.34 -0.16
C ASN A 63 -3.23 -10.60 -1.40
N SER A 64 -2.33 -10.01 -2.18
CA SER A 64 -2.62 -9.46 -3.50
C SER A 64 -1.40 -9.57 -4.40
N PHE A 65 -1.63 -9.84 -5.69
CA PHE A 65 -0.57 -9.92 -6.68
C PHE A 65 -0.89 -9.00 -7.86
N ASN A 66 -0.09 -7.93 -8.03
CA ASN A 66 -0.09 -7.05 -9.19
C ASN A 66 1.36 -6.68 -9.56
N VAL A 67 1.54 -6.21 -10.79
CA VAL A 67 2.81 -5.71 -11.34
C VAL A 67 2.57 -4.46 -12.17
#